data_AF-A0A0M3K4B5-F1
#
_entry.id   AF-A0A0M3K4B5-F1
#
_cell.length_a   1.000
_cell.length_b   1.000
_cell.length_c   1.000
_cell.angle_alpha   90.00
_cell.angle_beta   90.00
_cell.angle_gamma   90.00
#
_symmetry.space_group_name_H-M   'P 1'
#
loop_
_entity.id
_entity.type
_entity.pdbx_description
1 polymer ?
#
loop_
_entity_poly.entity_id
_entity_poly.type
_entity_poly.pdbx_seq_one_letter_code
_entity_poly.pdbx_strand_id
1 'polypeptide(L)'
;MELDRRLEQCTTFNVEYVDEEGRILGTMDKVQPLPRQKLHECLDHKLKQWGLSPDSVSFFVENSRTPLPDKCEAEYLAGHRIVVRDANSCSS
;
A
#
# COMPACT_ATOMS: atom_id res chain seq x y z
N MET A 1 25.82 -0.23 28.42
CA MET A 1 24.59 -0.87 27.91
C MET A 1 24.41 -0.38 26.50
N GLU A 2 24.37 -1.31 25.55
CA GLU A 2 24.41 -1.12 24.10
C GLU A 2 23.28 -0.17 23.62
N LEU A 3 23.64 1.08 23.34
CA LEU A 3 22.83 2.03 22.59
C LEU A 3 22.80 1.54 21.13
N ASP A 4 21.67 1.01 20.65
CA ASP A 4 21.15 1.24 19.27
C ASP A 4 19.96 0.33 18.88
N ARG A 5 19.77 -0.82 19.54
CA ARG A 5 19.00 -1.93 18.93
C ARG A 5 17.47 -1.91 19.12
N ARG A 6 16.86 -0.77 19.47
CA ARG A 6 15.42 -0.69 19.84
C ARG A 6 14.59 0.35 19.09
N LEU A 7 15.10 0.91 17.99
CA LEU A 7 14.31 1.82 17.15
C LEU A 7 14.30 1.45 15.67
N GLU A 8 14.35 0.17 15.33
CA GLU A 8 13.63 -0.26 14.14
C GLU A 8 12.14 -0.28 14.48
N GLN A 9 11.55 0.92 14.62
CA GLN A 9 10.12 1.08 14.41
C GLN A 9 9.90 0.57 13.00
N CYS A 10 9.43 -0.67 12.86
CA CYS A 10 9.07 -1.25 11.58
C CYS A 10 7.90 -0.43 11.02
N THR A 11 8.20 0.72 10.42
CA THR A 11 7.24 1.53 9.66
C THR A 11 6.90 0.88 8.33
N THR A 12 7.27 -0.39 8.14
CA THR A 12 6.93 -1.16 6.95
C THR A 12 5.48 -1.56 6.99
N PHE A 13 4.83 -1.49 5.84
CA PHE A 13 3.49 -1.99 5.63
C PHE A 13 3.51 -3.01 4.52
N ASN A 14 2.54 -3.90 4.55
CA ASN A 14 2.39 -4.93 3.55
C ASN A 14 1.39 -4.45 2.50
N VAL A 15 1.65 -4.72 1.24
CA VAL A 15 0.81 -4.30 0.12
C VAL A 15 0.40 -5.54 -0.63
N GLU A 16 -0.90 -5.69 -0.80
CA GLU A 16 -1.49 -6.80 -1.51
C GLU A 16 -2.29 -6.28 -2.68
N TYR A 17 -1.95 -6.76 -3.87
CA TYR A 17 -2.68 -6.44 -5.09
C TYR A 17 -3.76 -7.50 -5.25
N VAL A 18 -5.02 -7.06 -5.29
CA VAL A 18 -6.15 -7.95 -5.54
C VAL A 18 -6.91 -7.49 -6.78
N ASP A 19 -7.43 -8.47 -7.49
CA ASP A 19 -8.25 -8.34 -8.68
C ASP A 19 -9.69 -7.92 -8.34
N GLU A 20 -10.54 -7.71 -9.35
CA GLU A 20 -11.96 -7.36 -9.19
C GLU A 20 -12.75 -8.40 -8.39
N GLU A 21 -12.40 -9.68 -8.52
CA GLU A 21 -12.98 -10.77 -7.72
C GLU A 21 -12.48 -10.77 -6.26
N GLY A 22 -11.57 -9.87 -5.88
CA GLY A 22 -10.90 -9.85 -4.59
C GLY A 22 -9.83 -10.96 -4.46
N ARG A 23 -9.39 -11.54 -5.58
CA ARG A 23 -8.33 -12.55 -5.62
C ARG A 23 -6.97 -11.87 -5.62
N ILE A 24 -6.05 -12.37 -4.81
CA ILE A 24 -4.70 -11.83 -4.73
C ILE A 24 -3.96 -12.14 -6.05
N LEU A 25 -3.53 -11.10 -6.75
CA LEU A 25 -2.86 -11.18 -8.06
C LEU A 25 -1.41 -11.69 -7.98
N GLY A 26 -0.80 -11.67 -6.79
CA GLY A 26 0.59 -12.08 -6.63
C GLY A 26 1.04 -12.21 -5.18
N THR A 27 2.32 -11.94 -4.94
CA THR A 27 2.90 -11.93 -3.59
C THR A 27 2.70 -10.59 -2.89
N MET A 28 2.44 -10.65 -1.59
CA MET A 28 2.40 -9.49 -0.71
C MET A 28 3.76 -8.78 -0.72
N ASP A 29 3.78 -7.51 -1.12
CA ASP A 29 4.99 -6.68 -1.22
C ASP A 29 5.19 -5.91 0.09
N LYS A 30 6.38 -5.99 0.68
CA LYS A 30 6.69 -5.26 1.91
C LYS A 30 7.34 -3.93 1.53
N VAL A 31 6.58 -2.84 1.69
CA VAL A 31 7.03 -1.49 1.36
C VAL A 31 7.44 -0.77 2.63
N GLN A 32 8.61 -0.15 2.58
CA GLN A 32 9.08 0.75 3.63
C GLN A 32 8.89 2.20 3.19
N PRO A 33 7.93 2.93 3.77
CA PRO A 33 7.75 4.34 3.48
C PRO A 33 8.86 5.17 4.10
N LEU A 34 9.19 6.27 3.42
CA LEU A 34 10.00 7.31 4.01
C LEU A 34 9.17 8.18 4.97
N PRO A 35 9.79 8.77 5.99
CA PRO A 35 9.11 9.70 6.90
C PRO A 35 8.48 10.85 6.11
N ARG A 36 7.21 11.16 6.40
CA ARG A 36 6.39 12.18 5.72
C ARG A 36 6.13 11.92 4.23
N GLN A 37 6.35 10.69 3.76
CA GLN A 37 6.01 10.29 2.39
C GLN A 37 4.56 9.83 2.29
N LYS A 38 3.92 10.15 1.17
CA LYS A 38 2.55 9.75 0.87
C LYS A 38 2.51 8.30 0.41
N LEU A 39 1.43 7.60 0.78
CA LEU A 39 1.19 6.23 0.33
C LEU A 39 1.20 6.13 -1.19
N HIS A 40 0.50 7.05 -1.87
CA HIS A 40 0.44 7.09 -3.32
C HIS A 40 1.82 7.20 -3.96
N GLU A 41 2.74 8.02 -3.44
CA GLU A 41 4.07 8.14 -4.03
C GLU A 41 4.95 6.91 -3.78
N CYS A 42 4.79 6.26 -2.62
CA CYS A 42 5.45 4.98 -2.35
C CYS A 42 4.98 3.88 -3.31
N LEU A 43 3.67 3.82 -3.56
CA LEU A 43 3.06 2.77 -4.37
C LEU A 43 3.03 3.10 -5.85
N ASP A 44 3.14 4.37 -6.26
CA ASP A 44 3.19 4.80 -7.67
C ASP A 44 4.28 4.07 -8.43
N HIS A 45 5.48 3.94 -7.84
CA HIS A 45 6.57 3.24 -8.50
C HIS A 45 6.26 1.75 -8.68
N LYS A 46 5.67 1.12 -7.66
CA LYS A 46 5.26 -0.30 -7.73
C LYS A 46 4.13 -0.51 -8.73
N LEU A 47 3.11 0.35 -8.72
CA LEU A 47 1.98 0.30 -9.66
C LEU A 47 2.47 0.41 -11.10
N LYS A 48 3.38 1.35 -11.38
CA LYS A 48 4.02 1.46 -12.69
C LYS A 48 4.79 0.21 -13.09
N GLN A 49 5.44 -0.50 -12.16
CA GLN A 49 6.08 -1.79 -12.45
C GLN A 49 5.06 -2.87 -12.87
N TRP A 50 3.84 -2.81 -12.34
CA TRP A 50 2.73 -3.68 -12.72
C TRP A 50 1.95 -3.16 -13.94
N GLY A 51 2.28 -1.98 -14.47
CA GLY A 51 1.51 -1.33 -15.55
C GLY A 51 0.19 -0.72 -15.08
N LEU A 52 -0.02 -0.61 -13.77
CA LEU A 52 -1.20 0.01 -13.16
C LEU A 52 -0.97 1.50 -12.92
N SER A 53 -2.06 2.27 -13.02
CA SER A 53 -2.04 3.71 -12.70
C SER A 53 -2.60 3.94 -11.30
N PRO A 54 -2.00 4.82 -10.48
CA PRO A 54 -2.52 5.16 -9.14
C PRO A 54 -3.93 5.74 -9.17
N ASP A 55 -4.35 6.32 -10.30
CA ASP A 55 -5.71 6.84 -10.52
C ASP A 55 -6.72 5.72 -10.84
N SER A 56 -6.25 4.61 -11.41
CA SER A 56 -7.06 3.44 -11.74
C SER A 56 -7.19 2.46 -10.58
N VAL A 57 -6.48 2.67 -9.47
CA VAL A 57 -6.52 1.77 -8.32
C VAL A 57 -7.00 2.50 -7.07
N SER A 58 -7.66 1.76 -6.18
CA SER A 58 -8.08 2.23 -4.87
C SER A 58 -7.36 1.46 -3.77
N PHE A 59 -6.85 2.20 -2.79
CA PHE A 59 -6.13 1.65 -1.66
C PHE A 59 -7.09 1.46 -0.48
N PHE A 60 -7.09 0.27 0.09
CA PHE A 60 -7.88 -0.09 1.26
C PHE A 60 -6.94 -0.61 2.34
N VAL A 61 -7.33 -0.51 3.60
CA VAL A 61 -6.61 -1.19 4.69
C VAL A 61 -7.31 -2.52 4.95
N GLU A 62 -6.57 -3.60 5.16
CA GLU A 62 -7.10 -4.86 5.67
C GLU A 62 -7.77 -4.56 7.01
N ASN A 63 -9.09 -4.79 7.10
CA ASN A 63 -10.02 -4.40 8.19
C ASN A 63 -10.67 -3.00 8.08
N SER A 64 -10.27 -2.16 7.12
CA SER A 64 -11.00 -0.93 6.81
C SER A 64 -11.80 -1.08 5.52
N ARG A 65 -13.08 -0.75 5.58
CA ARG A 65 -13.92 -0.62 4.37
C ARG A 65 -13.82 0.77 3.74
N THR A 66 -13.10 1.69 4.39
CA THR A 66 -12.93 3.05 3.91
C THR A 66 -11.70 3.10 3.00
N PRO A 67 -11.84 3.59 1.75
CA PRO A 67 -10.71 3.82 0.89
C PRO A 67 -9.80 4.89 1.49
N LEU A 68 -8.50 4.71 1.33
CA LEU A 68 -7.50 5.65 1.81
C LEU A 68 -7.50 6.89 0.92
N PRO A 69 -7.45 8.09 1.51
CA PRO A 69 -7.34 9.31 0.74
C PRO A 69 -5.97 9.40 0.06
N ASP A 70 -5.93 10.04 -1.11
CA ASP A 70 -4.70 10.26 -1.91
C ASP A 70 -3.57 10.94 -1.12
N LYS A 71 -3.95 11.78 -0.14
CA LYS A 71 -3.05 12.51 0.75
C LYS A 71 -2.70 11.75 2.03
N CYS A 72 -3.02 10.46 2.12
CA CYS A 72 -2.72 9.67 3.31
C CYS A 72 -1.21 9.46 3.45
N GLU A 73 -0.69 9.72 4.63
CA GLU A 73 0.70 9.50 4.99
C GLU A 73 0.93 8.01 5.23
N ALA A 74 1.93 7.44 4.56
CA ALA A 74 2.23 6.01 4.64
C ALA A 74 2.73 5.59 6.03
N GLU A 75 3.23 6.54 6.81
CA GLU A 75 3.65 6.32 8.20
C GLU A 75 2.49 5.88 9.11
N TYR A 76 1.26 6.36 8.89
CA TYR A 76 0.09 5.89 9.66
C TYR A 76 -0.35 4.48 9.27
N LEU A 77 0.11 4.03 8.09
CA LEU A 77 -0.18 2.72 7.54
C LEU A 77 0.90 1.70 7.91
N ALA A 78 1.99 2.16 8.52
CA ALA A 78 2.99 1.32 9.15
C ALA A 78 2.36 0.24 10.03
N GLY A 79 2.72 -1.02 9.79
CA GLY A 79 2.18 -2.16 10.53
C GLY A 79 0.78 -2.61 10.11
N HIS A 80 0.10 -1.87 9.23
CA HIS A 80 -1.14 -2.31 8.59
C HIS A 80 -0.86 -3.01 7.25
N ARG A 81 -1.85 -3.76 6.75
CA ARG A 81 -1.83 -4.34 5.42
C ARG A 81 -2.72 -3.50 4.50
N ILE A 82 -2.19 -3.11 3.36
CA ILE A 82 -2.84 -2.30 2.35
C ILE A 82 -3.25 -3.22 1.21
N VAL A 83 -4.51 -3.14 0.84
CA VAL A 83 -5.10 -3.89 -0.26
C VAL A 83 -5.34 -2.91 -1.39
N VAL A 84 -4.62 -3.09 -2.49
CA VAL A 84 -4.78 -2.34 -3.73
C VAL A 84 -5.77 -3.08 -4.59
N ARG A 85 -6.84 -2.40 -4.99
CA ARG A 85 -7.85 -2.93 -5.91
C ARG A 85 -7.86 -2.11 -7.18
N ASP A 86 -7.99 -2.76 -8.32
CA ASP A 86 -8.32 -2.06 -9.55
C ASP A 86 -9.74 -1.48 -9.43
N ALA A 87 -9.87 -0.17 -9.61
CA ALA A 87 -11.13 0.55 -9.58
C ALA A 87 -11.77 0.65 -10.97
N ASN A 88 -11.07 0.22 -12.03
CA ASN A 88 -11.41 0.48 -13.42
C ASN A 88 -11.84 -0.78 -14.20
N SER A 89 -11.95 -1.95 -13.57
CA SER A 89 -12.55 -3.14 -14.21
C SER A 89 -14.08 -3.06 -14.32
N CYS A 90 -14.57 -1.99 -14.95
CA CYS A 90 -15.94 -1.85 -15.42
C CYS A 90 -16.01 -1.71 -16.95
N SER A 91 -15.01 -2.20 -17.68
CA SER A 91 -15.07 -2.25 -19.15
C SER A 91 -14.42 -3.51 -19.71
N SER A 92 -15.15 -4.61 -19.68
CA SER A 92 -15.13 -5.65 -20.73
C SER A 92 -16.44 -6.42 -20.74
#